data_AF-X0T0U8-F1
#
_entry.id   AF-X0T0U8-F1
#
_cell.length_a   1.000
_cell.length_b   1.000
_cell.length_c   1.000
_cell.angle_alpha   90.00
_cell.angle_beta   90.00
_cell.angle_gamma   90.00
#
_symmetry.space_group_name_H-M   'P 1'
#
loop_
_entity.id
_entity.type
_entity.pdbx_description
1 polymer ?
#
loop_
_entity_poly.entity_id
_entity_poly.type
_entity_poly.pdbx_seq_one_letter_code
_entity_poly.pdbx_strand_id
1 'polypeptide(L)'
;MSMQSYDKGSAVFLEGDEMIYVDGEEHPSLYGTGTEDYFQGAWYFTHGCFSAPFHGLTLFDKVDARVSAYRLHVPDAIPFEREIRVTMEHGHANMLQEDYSSVAYWYQFEPHDPGFGHIPDD
;
A
#
# COMPACT_ATOMS: atom_id res chain seq x y z
N MET A 1 4.83 3.62 1.68
CA MET A 1 3.63 4.33 1.24
C MET A 1 3.38 5.47 2.20
N SER A 2 3.23 6.68 1.69
CA SER A 2 2.86 7.87 2.46
C SER A 2 1.47 8.30 2.05
N MET A 3 0.64 8.61 3.03
CA MET A 3 -0.78 8.88 2.83
C MET A 3 -1.18 10.07 3.71
N GLN A 4 -2.02 10.93 3.18
CA GLN A 4 -2.59 12.05 3.92
C GLN A 4 -4.05 12.22 3.56
N SER A 5 -4.93 12.22 4.57
CA SER A 5 -6.31 12.63 4.38
C SER A 5 -6.47 14.15 4.41
N TYR A 6 -7.37 14.66 3.58
CA TYR A 6 -7.85 16.03 3.63
C TYR A 6 -8.77 16.30 4.83
N ASP A 7 -9.42 15.26 5.37
CA ASP A 7 -10.22 15.34 6.60
C ASP A 7 -9.32 15.17 7.83
N LYS A 8 -8.86 16.29 8.36
CA LYS A 8 -7.96 16.33 9.53
C LYS A 8 -8.54 15.58 10.72
N GLY A 9 -7.73 14.75 11.37
CA GLY A 9 -8.18 13.91 12.49
C GLY A 9 -8.84 12.60 12.06
N SER A 10 -9.16 12.43 10.77
CA SER A 10 -9.72 11.17 10.26
C SER A 10 -8.64 10.11 10.09
N ALA A 11 -9.03 8.85 10.33
CA ALA A 11 -8.23 7.67 10.03
C ALA A 11 -8.95 6.74 9.04
N VAL A 12 -10.11 7.13 8.50
CA VAL A 12 -10.95 6.29 7.63
C VAL A 12 -10.25 5.93 6.32
N PHE A 13 -9.30 6.76 5.88
CA PHE A 13 -8.48 6.46 4.72
C PHE A 13 -7.60 5.21 4.89
N LEU A 14 -7.40 4.73 6.12
CA LEU A 14 -6.70 3.48 6.39
C LEU A 14 -7.56 2.23 6.15
N GLU A 15 -8.86 2.36 5.89
CA GLU A 15 -9.77 1.22 5.63
C GLU A 15 -9.68 0.68 4.19
N GLY A 16 -8.70 1.13 3.41
CA GLY A 16 -8.54 0.68 2.05
C GLY A 16 -7.86 -0.68 1.99
N ASP A 17 -8.48 -1.64 1.30
CA ASP A 17 -7.92 -2.98 1.14
C ASP A 17 -6.80 -3.00 0.08
N GLU A 18 -5.71 -3.72 0.36
CA GLU A 18 -4.80 -4.13 -0.71
C GLU A 18 -5.44 -5.23 -1.55
N MET A 19 -5.24 -5.17 -2.86
CA MET A 19 -5.61 -6.24 -3.77
C MET A 19 -4.43 -6.54 -4.68
N ILE A 20 -4.01 -7.81 -4.70
CA ILE A 20 -2.88 -8.27 -5.49
C ILE A 20 -3.35 -9.36 -6.45
N TYR A 21 -3.23 -9.04 -7.73
CA TYR A 21 -3.58 -9.89 -8.86
C TYR A 21 -2.29 -10.44 -9.46
N VAL A 22 -2.26 -11.75 -9.69
CA VAL A 22 -1.12 -12.45 -10.27
C VAL A 22 -1.53 -13.04 -11.61
N ASP A 23 -0.67 -12.90 -12.61
CA ASP A 23 -0.78 -13.59 -13.91
C ASP A 23 -2.11 -13.43 -14.66
N GLY A 24 -2.71 -12.23 -14.59
CA GLY A 24 -3.93 -11.89 -15.37
C GLY A 24 -5.24 -12.31 -14.72
N GLU A 25 -5.23 -12.58 -13.42
CA GLU A 25 -6.42 -12.91 -12.64
C GLU A 25 -7.53 -11.83 -12.71
N GLU A 26 -8.79 -12.28 -12.81
CA GLU A 26 -9.97 -11.41 -12.72
C GLU A 26 -10.28 -10.97 -11.28
N HIS A 27 -10.01 -11.86 -10.31
CA HIS A 27 -10.18 -11.61 -8.88
C HIS A 27 -8.83 -11.78 -8.18
N PRO A 28 -8.47 -10.91 -7.22
CA PRO A 28 -7.14 -10.95 -6.64
C PRO A 28 -6.96 -12.19 -5.77
N SER A 29 -5.85 -12.89 -5.93
CA SER A 29 -5.48 -14.01 -5.06
C SER A 29 -5.13 -13.57 -3.63
N LEU A 30 -4.70 -12.32 -3.44
CA LEU A 30 -4.55 -11.72 -2.12
C LEU A 30 -5.46 -10.52 -2.01
N TYR A 31 -6.40 -10.60 -1.06
CA TYR A 31 -7.37 -9.58 -0.75
C TYR A 31 -7.23 -9.20 0.74
N GLY A 32 -7.03 -7.91 0.99
CA GLY A 32 -6.76 -7.34 2.30
C GLY A 32 -7.95 -7.16 3.22
N THR A 33 -7.71 -6.44 4.31
CA THR A 33 -8.75 -6.03 5.27
C THR A 33 -8.64 -4.57 5.72
N GLY A 34 -7.61 -3.86 5.25
CA GLY A 34 -7.30 -2.50 5.63
C GLY A 34 -5.84 -2.18 5.37
N THR A 35 -5.56 -0.90 5.11
CA THR A 35 -4.23 -0.40 4.83
C THR A 35 -3.32 -0.55 6.05
N GLU A 36 -3.82 -0.26 7.26
CA GLU A 36 -3.03 -0.45 8.47
C GLU A 36 -2.78 -1.94 8.77
N ASP A 37 -3.72 -2.80 8.42
CA ASP A 37 -3.59 -4.25 8.56
C ASP A 37 -2.52 -4.78 7.60
N TYR A 38 -2.52 -4.31 6.34
CA TYR A 38 -1.46 -4.63 5.38
C TYR A 38 -0.08 -4.26 5.90
N PHE A 39 0.07 -3.11 6.56
CA PHE A 39 1.32 -2.68 7.18
C PHE A 39 1.55 -3.22 8.61
N GLN A 40 0.72 -4.17 9.07
CA GLN A 40 0.81 -4.87 10.36
C GLN A 40 0.74 -3.95 11.59
N GLY A 41 0.03 -2.83 11.45
CA GLY A 41 -0.21 -1.88 12.54
C GLY A 41 -1.46 -2.21 13.34
N ALA A 42 -2.53 -2.65 12.66
CA ALA A 42 -3.89 -2.83 13.17
C ALA A 42 -4.49 -1.58 13.85
N TRP A 43 -5.82 -1.55 13.98
CA TRP A 43 -6.54 -0.54 14.76
C TRP A 43 -6.07 0.90 14.47
N TYR A 44 -6.01 1.28 13.19
CA TYR A 44 -5.56 2.60 12.73
C TYR A 44 -4.20 3.06 13.25
N PHE A 45 -3.25 2.15 13.47
CA PHE A 45 -1.95 2.45 14.08
C PHE A 45 -2.03 3.13 15.45
N THR A 46 -3.08 2.88 16.23
CA THR A 46 -3.32 3.56 17.52
C THR A 46 -2.16 3.43 18.53
N HIS A 47 -1.32 2.42 18.38
CA HIS A 47 -0.10 2.20 19.17
C HIS A 47 1.11 3.06 18.76
N GLY A 48 1.01 3.82 17.66
CA GLY A 48 2.02 4.75 17.20
C GLY A 48 3.08 4.14 16.29
N CYS A 49 4.13 4.93 16.02
CA CYS A 49 5.24 4.52 15.15
C CYS A 49 5.98 3.31 15.72
N PHE A 50 6.41 2.43 14.83
CA PHE A 50 7.17 1.24 15.18
C PHE A 50 8.05 0.80 14.01
N SER A 51 9.09 0.02 14.30
CA SER A 51 10.02 -0.49 13.30
C SER A 51 10.31 -1.96 13.55
N ALA A 52 9.88 -2.80 12.62
CA ALA A 52 10.25 -4.21 12.52
C ALA A 52 11.13 -4.44 11.28
N PRO A 53 11.82 -5.58 11.16
CA PRO A 53 12.75 -5.83 10.05
C PRO A 53 12.13 -5.68 8.65
N PHE A 54 10.85 -6.03 8.50
CA PHE A 54 10.18 -6.10 7.19
C PHE A 54 8.92 -5.23 7.08
N HIS A 55 8.51 -4.54 8.13
CA HIS A 55 7.36 -3.65 8.09
C HIS A 55 7.45 -2.62 9.23
N GLY A 56 6.71 -1.54 9.13
CA GLY A 56 6.65 -0.54 10.19
C GLY A 56 5.96 0.75 9.77
N LEU A 57 5.84 1.65 10.74
CA LEU A 57 5.24 2.97 10.60
C LEU A 57 6.28 4.02 11.00
N THR A 58 6.72 4.82 10.03
CA THR A 58 7.78 5.83 10.19
C THR A 58 7.21 7.21 10.56
N LEU A 59 5.97 7.51 10.17
CA LEU A 59 5.27 8.75 10.52
C LEU A 59 3.84 8.43 10.93
N PHE A 60 3.38 9.07 12.01
CA PHE A 60 1.98 9.11 12.39
C PHE A 60 1.62 10.48 12.96
N ASP A 61 0.90 11.27 12.18
CA ASP A 61 0.35 12.56 12.57
C ASP A 61 -1.18 12.46 12.57
N LYS A 62 -1.76 12.33 13.77
CA LYS A 62 -3.21 12.26 13.95
C LYS A 62 -3.89 13.59 13.61
N VAL A 63 -3.23 14.72 13.81
CA VAL A 63 -3.85 16.04 13.66
C VAL A 63 -3.98 16.39 12.19
N ASP A 64 -2.91 16.20 11.42
CA ASP A 64 -2.92 16.42 9.98
C ASP A 64 -3.32 15.17 9.17
N ALA A 65 -3.72 14.09 9.83
CA ALA A 65 -4.13 12.81 9.22
C ALA A 65 -3.09 12.25 8.24
N ARG A 66 -1.81 12.22 8.65
CA ARG A 66 -0.69 11.71 7.84
C ARG A 66 -0.12 10.42 8.41
N VAL A 67 0.17 9.48 7.53
CA VAL A 67 0.93 8.27 7.85
C VAL A 67 2.02 8.03 6.82
N SER A 68 3.11 7.41 7.24
CA SER A 68 4.07 6.81 6.32
C SER A 68 4.46 5.44 6.85
N ALA A 69 4.26 4.41 6.04
CA ALA A 69 4.47 3.02 6.41
C ALA A 69 5.30 2.28 5.34
N TYR A 70 5.97 1.21 5.75
CA TYR A 70 6.69 0.32 4.85
C TYR A 70 6.33 -1.13 5.10
N ARG A 71 6.36 -1.93 4.04
CA ARG A 71 6.32 -3.40 4.07
C ARG A 71 7.23 -3.92 2.97
N LEU A 72 8.02 -4.93 3.30
CA LEU A 72 8.95 -5.61 2.41
C LEU A 72 8.61 -7.10 2.42
N HIS A 73 8.16 -7.62 1.29
CA HIS A 73 7.85 -9.04 1.10
C HIS A 73 9.13 -9.87 0.88
N VAL A 74 10.05 -9.83 1.86
CA VAL A 74 11.31 -10.59 1.82
C VAL A 74 11.09 -12.04 2.27
N PRO A 75 10.49 -12.32 3.45
CA PRO A 75 10.22 -13.70 3.86
C PRO A 75 8.98 -14.29 3.17
N ASP A 76 8.11 -13.44 2.62
CA ASP A 76 6.78 -13.75 2.07
C ASP A 76 6.63 -13.13 0.66
N ALA A 77 7.61 -13.37 -0.21
CA ALA A 77 7.60 -12.89 -1.58
C ALA A 77 6.34 -13.33 -2.34
N ILE A 78 5.83 -12.46 -3.21
CA ILE A 78 4.67 -12.72 -4.06
C ILE A 78 5.19 -13.03 -5.48
N PRO A 79 5.25 -14.32 -5.88
CA PRO A 79 5.74 -14.70 -7.19
C PRO A 79 4.73 -14.39 -8.29
N PHE A 80 5.23 -14.15 -9.51
CA PHE A 80 4.44 -14.02 -10.73
C PHE A 80 5.26 -14.53 -11.92
N GLU A 81 4.59 -15.03 -12.96
CA GLU A 81 5.23 -15.51 -14.19
C GLU A 81 5.08 -14.53 -15.36
N ARG A 82 3.94 -13.85 -15.45
CA ARG A 82 3.54 -13.02 -16.59
C ARG A 82 3.31 -11.58 -16.20
N GLU A 83 2.53 -11.35 -15.14
CA GLU A 83 2.19 -10.02 -14.67
C GLU A 83 1.87 -10.01 -13.18
N ILE A 84 2.11 -8.88 -12.55
CA ILE A 84 1.64 -8.60 -11.20
C ILE A 84 1.00 -7.22 -11.19
N ARG A 85 -0.19 -7.11 -10.60
CA ARG A 85 -0.87 -5.84 -10.36
C ARG A 85 -1.18 -5.72 -8.88
N VAL A 86 -0.58 -4.73 -8.25
CA VAL A 86 -0.80 -4.39 -6.84
C VAL A 86 -1.58 -3.10 -6.78
N THR A 87 -2.72 -3.12 -6.11
CA THR A 87 -3.56 -1.94 -5.88
C THR A 87 -3.84 -1.79 -4.39
N MET A 88 -4.10 -0.56 -3.97
CA MET A 88 -4.58 -0.23 -2.63
C MET A 88 -5.83 0.61 -2.81
N GLU A 89 -6.93 0.29 -2.13
CA GLU A 89 -8.09 1.16 -2.15
C GLU A 89 -7.81 2.46 -1.38
N HIS A 90 -8.46 3.55 -1.79
CA HIS A 90 -8.42 4.82 -1.06
C HIS A 90 -9.63 4.92 -0.12
N GLY A 91 -9.46 4.42 1.10
CA GLY A 91 -10.58 4.09 2.00
C GLY A 91 -11.47 2.98 1.42
N HIS A 92 -12.42 2.51 2.22
CA HIS A 92 -13.27 1.38 1.83
C HIS A 92 -13.95 1.62 0.47
N ALA A 93 -13.84 0.67 -0.45
CA ALA A 93 -14.47 0.73 -1.76
C ALA A 93 -14.08 1.99 -2.58
N ASN A 94 -12.86 2.51 -2.37
CA ASN A 94 -12.34 3.72 -3.02
C ASN A 94 -13.24 4.95 -2.82
N MET A 95 -13.92 5.03 -1.67
CA MET A 95 -14.89 6.09 -1.39
C MET A 95 -14.26 7.45 -1.07
N LEU A 96 -12.93 7.50 -0.87
CA LEU A 96 -12.21 8.72 -0.51
C LEU A 96 -11.26 9.16 -1.62
N GLN A 97 -11.11 10.47 -1.72
CA GLN A 97 -10.06 11.10 -2.52
C GLN A 97 -9.07 11.73 -1.54
N GLU A 98 -7.88 11.13 -1.43
CA GLU A 98 -6.83 11.57 -0.50
C GLU A 98 -5.47 11.52 -1.22
N ASP A 99 -4.42 12.07 -0.58
CA ASP A 99 -3.08 12.07 -1.17
C ASP A 99 -2.35 10.77 -0.83
N TYR A 100 -1.96 10.01 -1.85
CA TYR A 100 -1.16 8.80 -1.73
C TYR A 100 0.12 8.92 -2.56
N SER A 101 1.22 8.42 -2.01
CA SER A 101 2.46 8.20 -2.75
C SER A 101 3.13 6.90 -2.31
N SER A 102 3.74 6.20 -3.26
CA SER A 102 4.36 4.91 -3.00
C SER A 102 5.58 4.68 -3.89
N VAL A 103 6.41 3.74 -3.46
CA VAL A 103 7.50 3.18 -4.24
C VAL A 103 7.38 1.67 -4.09
N ALA A 104 7.39 0.95 -5.20
CA ALA A 104 7.40 -0.51 -5.22
C ALA A 104 8.80 -1.01 -5.60
N TYR A 105 9.20 -2.12 -4.99
CA TYR A 105 10.44 -2.83 -5.31
C TYR A 105 10.08 -4.25 -5.73
N TRP A 106 10.58 -4.69 -6.87
CA TRP A 106 10.37 -6.04 -7.36
C TRP A 106 11.61 -6.54 -8.11
N TYR A 107 11.62 -7.85 -8.36
CA TYR A 107 12.58 -8.49 -9.25
C TYR A 107 11.79 -9.17 -10.36
N GLN A 108 12.33 -9.13 -11.57
CA GLN A 108 11.78 -9.86 -12.72
C GLN A 108 12.93 -10.34 -13.62
N PHE A 109 12.62 -11.30 -14.49
CA PHE A 109 13.51 -11.64 -15.59
C PHE A 109 13.46 -10.58 -16.69
N GLU A 110 14.56 -10.48 -17.43
CA GLU A 110 14.67 -9.65 -18.62
C GLU A 110 14.16 -10.38 -19.88
N PRO A 111 13.63 -9.65 -20.89
CA PRO A 111 13.51 -8.19 -20.94
C PRO A 111 12.32 -7.67 -20.13
N HIS A 112 12.51 -6.54 -19.45
CA HIS A 112 11.40 -5.74 -18.90
C HIS A 112 10.71 -4.90 -19.98
N ASP A 113 9.47 -4.47 -19.71
CA ASP A 113 8.77 -3.52 -20.57
C ASP A 113 9.46 -2.15 -20.50
N PRO A 114 10.06 -1.65 -21.60
CA PRO A 114 10.76 -0.36 -21.60
C PRO A 114 9.82 0.84 -21.43
N GLY A 115 8.50 0.65 -21.58
CA GLY A 115 7.48 1.66 -21.32
C GLY A 115 7.02 1.73 -19.86
N PHE A 116 7.43 0.79 -19.01
CA PHE A 116 7.03 0.78 -17.60
C PHE A 116 7.73 1.90 -16.81
N GLY A 117 7.01 2.50 -15.85
CA GLY A 117 7.57 3.50 -14.94
C GLY A 117 7.45 4.95 -15.39
N HIS A 118 6.60 5.26 -16.37
CA HIS A 118 6.24 6.65 -16.65
C HIS A 118 5.56 7.28 -15.44
N ILE A 119 6.25 8.21 -14.76
CA ILE A 119 5.67 9.05 -13.71
C ILE A 119 4.96 10.21 -14.40
N PRO A 120 3.64 10.37 -14.26
CA PRO A 120 2.92 11.54 -14.80
C PRO A 120 3.48 12.85 -14.25
N ASP A 121 3.45 13.92 -15.04
CA ASP A 121 3.95 15.25 -14.65
C ASP A 121 3.02 16.04 -13.69
N ASP A 122 1.90 15.42 -13.27
CA ASP A 122 0.79 16.09 -12.57
C ASP A 122 0.83 15.91 -11.04
#